data_AF-A0A382HT43-F1
#
_entry.id   AF-A0A382HT43-F1
#
_cell.length_a   1.000
_cell.length_b   1.000
_cell.length_c   1.000
_cell.angle_alpha   90.00
_cell.angle_beta   90.00
_cell.angle_gamma   90.00
#
_symmetry.space_group_name_H-M   'P 1'
#
loop_
_entity.id
_entity.type
_entity.pdbx_description
1 polymer ?
#
loop_
_entity_poly.entity_id
_entity_poly.type
_entity_poly.pdbx_seq_one_letter_code
_entity_poly.pdbx_strand_id
1 'polypeptide(L)'
;VRKDEVINEIARLLGVESPGASTGSTVTKQIFSHVNEALALGHEPSLGKTELARSIVESSGEPWLPSYESTGSTVTLAGLRAVLEAVEFFLRGPERPGPGRWTN
;
A
#
# COMPACT_ATOMS: atom_id res chain seq x y z
N VAL A 1 -4.36 -4.98 16.17
CA VAL A 1 -4.22 -3.99 15.09
C VAL A 1 -5.56 -3.81 14.41
N ARG A 2 -6.08 -2.59 14.33
CA ARG A 2 -7.33 -2.27 13.62
C ARG A 2 -7.04 -1.88 12.17
N LYS A 3 -8.04 -1.90 11.29
CA LYS A 3 -7.88 -1.51 9.87
C LYS A 3 -7.40 -0.06 9.76
N ASP A 4 -7.96 0.83 10.58
CA ASP A 4 -7.60 2.25 10.62
C ASP A 4 -6.14 2.50 11.01
N GLU A 5 -5.56 1.67 11.88
CA GLU A 5 -4.13 1.81 12.25
C GLU A 5 -3.24 1.50 11.06
N VAL A 6 -3.55 0.47 10.28
CA VAL A 6 -2.78 0.12 9.07
C VAL A 6 -2.89 1.21 8.02
N ILE A 7 -4.10 1.75 7.81
CA ILE A 7 -4.34 2.86 6.88
C ILE A 7 -3.54 4.10 7.30
N ASN A 8 -3.57 4.45 8.58
CA ASN A 8 -2.81 5.58 9.10
C ASN A 8 -1.31 5.39 8.93
N GLU A 9 -0.81 4.17 9.13
CA GLU A 9 0.60 3.87 8.92
C GLU A 9 1.00 3.97 7.45
N ILE A 10 0.19 3.45 6.52
CA ILE A 10 0.41 3.63 5.07
C ILE A 10 0.43 5.12 4.72
N ALA A 11 -0.56 5.89 5.20
CA ALA A 11 -0.61 7.33 4.95
C ALA A 11 0.64 8.05 5.48
N ARG A 12 1.07 7.70 6.70
CA ARG A 12 2.29 8.22 7.33
C ARG A 12 3.54 7.90 6.51
N LEU A 13 3.66 6.67 6.02
CA LEU A 13 4.78 6.21 5.21
C LEU A 13 4.84 6.93 3.85
N LEU A 14 3.69 7.15 3.23
CA LEU A 14 3.57 7.92 1.99
C LEU A 14 3.76 9.43 2.19
N GLY A 15 3.76 9.91 3.44
CA GLY A 15 3.81 11.34 3.76
C GLY A 15 2.55 12.11 3.36
N VAL A 16 1.43 11.42 3.18
CA VAL A 16 0.13 12.04 2.86
C VAL A 16 -0.67 12.28 4.13
N GLU A 17 -1.49 13.31 4.16
CA GLU A 17 -2.41 13.53 5.29
C GLU A 17 -3.37 12.35 5.39
N SER A 18 -3.34 11.65 6.54
CA SER A 18 -4.36 10.66 6.87
C SER A 18 -5.72 11.35 6.73
N PRO A 19 -6.63 10.85 5.88
CA PRO A 19 -7.99 11.37 5.83
C PRO A 19 -8.67 10.91 7.12
N GLY A 20 -8.52 11.74 8.16
CA GLY A 20 -8.99 11.46 9.50
C GLY A 20 -10.47 11.11 9.50
N ALA A 21 -10.78 9.96 10.11
CA ALA A 21 -12.08 9.62 10.68
C ALA A 21 -13.34 9.64 9.76
N SER A 22 -13.21 9.73 8.43
CA SER A 22 -14.37 9.67 7.54
C SER A 22 -14.59 8.26 7.00
N THR A 23 -15.45 7.50 7.68
CA THR A 23 -16.16 6.31 7.18
C THR A 23 -15.28 5.35 6.36
N GLY A 24 -14.59 4.43 7.05
CA GLY A 24 -13.45 3.61 6.56
C GLY A 24 -13.55 2.86 5.22
N SER A 25 -14.70 2.82 4.55
CA SER A 25 -14.83 2.28 3.19
C SER A 25 -14.29 3.23 2.10
N THR A 26 -14.43 4.54 2.25
CA THR A 26 -13.95 5.52 1.25
C THR A 26 -12.46 5.80 1.42
N VAL A 27 -12.02 5.92 2.67
CA VAL A 27 -10.62 6.13 3.05
C VAL A 27 -9.71 5.04 2.52
N THR A 28 -10.12 3.77 2.60
CA THR A 28 -9.34 2.65 2.09
C THR A 28 -9.07 2.76 0.59
N LYS A 29 -10.06 3.20 -0.19
CA LYS A 29 -9.91 3.39 -1.64
C LYS A 29 -8.95 4.53 -1.95
N GLN A 30 -9.06 5.66 -1.25
CA GLN A 30 -8.17 6.80 -1.44
C GLN A 30 -6.72 6.46 -1.10
N ILE A 31 -6.49 5.72 -0.01
CA ILE A 31 -5.13 5.27 0.32
C ILE A 31 -4.53 4.41 -0.78
N PHE A 32 -5.29 3.47 -1.36
CA PHE A 32 -4.76 2.66 -2.47
C PHE A 32 -4.47 3.48 -3.73
N SER A 33 -5.30 4.48 -4.04
CA SER A 33 -5.00 5.42 -5.12
C SER A 33 -3.71 6.20 -4.83
N HIS A 34 -3.53 6.72 -3.62
CA HIS A 34 -2.30 7.41 -3.23
C HIS A 34 -1.07 6.49 -3.23
N VAL A 35 -1.20 5.23 -2.79
CA VAL A 35 -0.11 4.24 -2.90
C VAL A 35 0.26 4.04 -4.37
N ASN A 36 -0.74 3.84 -5.24
CA ASN A 36 -0.52 3.63 -6.66
C ASN A 36 0.16 4.83 -7.33
N GLU A 37 -0.25 6.05 -6.99
CA GLU A 37 0.38 7.28 -7.48
C GLU A 37 1.80 7.45 -6.93
N ALA A 38 2.01 7.24 -5.63
CA ALA A 38 3.29 7.41 -4.97
C ALA A 38 4.33 6.37 -5.42
N LEU A 39 3.89 5.14 -5.66
CA LEU A 39 4.73 4.07 -6.23
C LEU A 39 4.80 4.15 -7.76
N ALA A 40 4.10 5.10 -8.38
CA ALA A 40 4.00 5.28 -9.83
C ALA A 40 3.70 3.98 -10.59
N LEU A 41 2.87 3.10 -10.01
CA LEU A 41 2.56 1.79 -10.60
C LEU A 41 1.67 1.91 -11.85
N GLY A 42 1.03 3.06 -12.05
CA GLY A 42 0.26 3.36 -13.26
C GLY A 42 -1.04 2.55 -13.40
N HIS A 43 -1.54 1.95 -12.32
CA HIS A 43 -2.81 1.23 -12.38
C HIS A 43 -4.00 2.18 -12.47
N GLU A 44 -5.02 1.74 -13.19
CA GLU A 44 -6.27 2.48 -13.35
C GLU A 44 -6.99 2.64 -11.99
N PRO A 45 -7.32 3.87 -11.55
CA PRO A 45 -8.08 4.11 -10.31
C PRO A 45 -9.56 3.64 -10.42
N SER A 46 -9.98 3.24 -11.61
CA SER A 46 -11.26 2.58 -11.89
C SER A 46 -11.30 1.13 -11.36
N LEU A 47 -10.14 0.53 -11.10
CA LEU A 47 -10.02 -0.82 -10.56
C LEU A 47 -10.66 -0.93 -9.16
N GLY A 48 -11.15 -2.13 -8.84
CA GLY A 48 -11.67 -2.44 -7.52
C GLY A 48 -10.60 -2.26 -6.45
N LYS A 49 -11.01 -1.90 -5.23
CA LYS A 49 -10.11 -1.80 -4.05
C LYS A 49 -9.25 -3.07 -3.85
N THR A 50 -9.80 -4.24 -4.15
CA THR A 50 -9.08 -5.51 -4.08
C THR A 50 -8.03 -5.64 -5.18
N GLU A 51 -8.37 -5.30 -6.42
CA GLU A 51 -7.45 -5.36 -7.57
C GLU A 51 -6.26 -4.42 -7.39
N LEU A 52 -6.52 -3.19 -6.92
CA LEU A 52 -5.45 -2.24 -6.59
C LEU A 52 -4.52 -2.78 -5.50
N ALA A 53 -5.09 -3.31 -4.41
CA ALA A 53 -4.31 -3.88 -3.31
C ALA A 53 -3.47 -5.08 -3.78
N ARG A 54 -4.07 -5.96 -4.60
CA ARG A 54 -3.42 -7.10 -5.22
C ARG A 54 -2.23 -6.67 -6.06
N SER A 55 -2.42 -5.72 -6.97
CA SER A 55 -1.35 -5.28 -7.85
C SER A 55 -0.17 -4.67 -7.07
N ILE A 56 -0.43 -3.96 -5.98
CA ILE A 56 0.63 -3.41 -5.11
C ILE A 56 1.44 -4.55 -4.47
N VAL A 57 0.77 -5.55 -3.91
CA VAL A 57 1.43 -6.70 -3.27
C VAL A 57 2.20 -7.54 -4.28
N GLU A 58 1.60 -7.86 -5.42
CA GLU A 58 2.27 -8.60 -6.51
C GLU A 58 3.47 -7.80 -7.05
N SER A 59 3.39 -6.47 -7.08
CA SER A 59 4.52 -5.61 -7.48
C SER A 59 5.67 -5.65 -6.47
N SER A 60 5.40 -5.85 -5.18
CA SER A 60 6.44 -6.04 -4.16
C SER A 60 7.12 -7.41 -4.22
N GLY A 61 6.60 -8.33 -5.05
CA GLY A 61 7.11 -9.70 -5.19
C GLY A 61 6.39 -10.72 -4.30
N GLU A 62 5.44 -10.29 -3.48
CA GLU A 62 4.63 -11.17 -2.65
C GLU A 62 3.37 -11.66 -3.38
N PRO A 63 2.95 -12.92 -3.20
CA PRO A 63 1.73 -13.44 -3.82
C PRO A 63 0.47 -12.94 -3.08
N TRP A 64 -0.53 -12.48 -3.84
CA TRP A 64 -1.84 -12.14 -3.26
C TRP A 64 -2.65 -13.40 -2.95
N LEU A 65 -2.96 -13.62 -1.66
CA LEU A 65 -3.72 -14.77 -1.22
C LEU A 65 -5.24 -14.50 -1.25
N PRO A 66 -6.07 -15.51 -1.54
CA PRO A 66 -7.53 -15.37 -1.50
C PRO A 66 -8.06 -15.06 -0.08
N SER A 67 -7.26 -15.23 0.97
CA SER A 67 -7.58 -14.81 2.34
C SER A 67 -7.50 -13.30 2.58
N TYR A 68 -6.92 -12.55 1.63
CA TYR A 68 -6.76 -11.09 1.68
C TYR A 68 -8.00 -10.35 1.20
N GLU A 69 -8.86 -11.04 0.46
CA GLU A 69 -10.17 -10.56 0.04
C GLU A 69 -11.29 -11.33 0.75
N SER A 70 -12.34 -10.61 1.13
CA SER A 70 -13.56 -11.19 1.66
C SER A 70 -14.62 -11.21 0.57
N THR A 71 -15.55 -12.17 0.68
CA THR A 71 -16.72 -12.31 -0.19
C THR A 71 -17.44 -10.95 -0.30
N GLY A 72 -17.49 -10.38 -1.51
CA GLY A 72 -18.06 -9.04 -1.76
C GLY A 72 -17.05 -7.91 -1.93
N SER A 73 -15.89 -8.18 -2.54
CA SER A 73 -14.89 -7.15 -2.93
C SER A 73 -14.39 -6.30 -1.76
N THR A 74 -14.24 -6.87 -0.57
CA THR A 74 -13.76 -6.15 0.60
C THR A 74 -12.42 -6.68 1.06
N VAL A 75 -11.40 -5.81 1.09
CA VAL A 75 -10.07 -6.15 1.60
C VAL A 75 -10.15 -6.40 3.10
N THR A 76 -9.62 -7.55 3.52
CA THR A 76 -9.54 -7.93 4.94
C THR A 76 -8.42 -7.15 5.62
N LEU A 77 -8.32 -7.25 6.95
CA LEU A 77 -7.18 -6.69 7.66
C LEU A 77 -5.85 -7.30 7.18
N ALA A 78 -5.85 -8.58 6.82
CA ALA A 78 -4.66 -9.26 6.31
C ALA A 78 -4.20 -8.66 4.97
N GLY A 79 -5.11 -8.41 4.04
CA GLY A 79 -4.77 -7.77 2.77
C GLY A 79 -4.24 -6.34 2.94
N LEU A 80 -4.80 -5.56 3.87
CA LEU A 80 -4.27 -4.23 4.21
C LEU A 80 -2.85 -4.29 4.77
N ARG A 81 -2.54 -5.28 5.60
CA ARG A 81 -1.19 -5.46 6.15
C ARG A 81 -0.19 -5.86 5.06
N ALA A 82 -0.58 -6.74 4.14
CA ALA A 82 0.26 -7.08 3.00
C ALA A 82 0.58 -5.85 2.13
N VAL A 83 -0.40 -4.96 1.90
CA VAL A 83 -0.15 -3.69 1.19
C VAL A 83 0.81 -2.79 1.99
N LEU A 84 0.65 -2.69 3.31
CA LEU A 84 1.58 -1.94 4.14
C LEU A 84 3.01 -2.47 4.01
N GLU A 85 3.20 -3.79 4.10
CA GLU A 85 4.52 -4.43 3.96
C GLU A 85 5.12 -4.18 2.57
N ALA A 86 4.30 -4.25 1.51
CA ALA A 86 4.70 -3.91 0.16
C ALA A 86 5.18 -2.45 0.05
N VAL A 87 4.41 -1.49 0.60
CA VAL A 87 4.78 -0.07 0.62
C VAL A 87 6.06 0.17 1.42
N GLU A 88 6.21 -0.47 2.57
CA GLU A 88 7.45 -0.41 3.36
C GLU A 88 8.65 -0.98 2.58
N PHE A 89 8.46 -2.08 1.85
CA PHE A 89 9.49 -2.67 1.01
C PHE A 89 9.96 -1.70 -0.07
N PHE A 90 9.04 -1.04 -0.77
CA PHE A 90 9.37 -0.03 -1.77
C PHE A 90 10.04 1.21 -1.17
N LEU A 91 9.57 1.69 -0.01
CA LEU A 91 10.11 2.89 0.64
C LEU A 91 11.46 2.67 1.32
N ARG A 92 11.70 1.49 1.91
CA ARG A 92 13.04 1.12 2.40
C ARG A 92 14.04 1.01 1.26
N GLY A 93 13.56 0.73 0.04
CA GLY A 93 14.35 0.53 -1.16
C GLY A 93 15.22 -0.74 -1.05
N PRO A 94 15.65 -1.35 -2.17
CA PRO A 94 16.86 -2.13 -2.12
C PRO A 94 17.94 -1.18 -1.62
N GLU A 95 18.76 -1.60 -0.65
CA GLU A 95 19.87 -0.77 -0.15
C GLU A 95 20.52 -0.02 -1.31
N ARG A 96 20.32 1.30 -1.38
CA ARG A 96 21.21 2.13 -2.17
C ARG A 96 22.51 2.13 -1.37
N PRO A 97 23.62 1.53 -1.84
CA PRO A 97 24.91 1.90 -1.28
C PRO A 97 25.00 3.42 -1.47
N GLY A 98 25.10 4.16 -0.36
CA GLY A 98 25.13 5.61 -0.38
C GLY A 98 26.24 6.12 -1.32
N PRO A 99 26.17 7.40 -1.76
CA PRO A 99 27.25 8.02 -2.52
C PRO A 99 28.46 8.21 -1.59
N GLY A 100 29.22 7.13 -1.41
CA GLY A 100 30.32 7.04 -0.48
C GLY A 100 31.54 6.49 -1.18
N ARG A 101 32.42 7.42 -1.57
CA ARG A 101 33.87 7.22 -1.75
C ARG A 101 34.33 6.71 -3.13
N TRP A 102 34.29 7.62 -4.11
CA TRP A 102 35.37 7.71 -5.11
C TRP A 102 36.24 8.91 -4.77
N THR A 103 37.06 8.77 -3.73
CA THR A 103 38.32 9.51 -3.61
C THR A 103 39.39 8.50 -3.20
N ASN A 104 40.08 7.97 -4.21
CA ASN A 104 41.53 8.01 -4.37
C ASN A 104 41.98 7.01 -5.44
#